data_AF-A0ABD5LYC7-F1
#
_entry.id   AF-A0ABD5LYC7-F1
#
_cell.length_a   1.000
_cell.length_b   1.000
_cell.length_c   1.000
_cell.angle_alpha   90.00
_cell.angle_beta   90.00
_cell.angle_gamma   90.00
#
_symmetry.space_group_name_H-M   'P 1'
#
loop_
_entity.id
_entity.type
_entity.pdbx_description
1 polymer ?
#
loop_
_entity_poly.entity_id
_entity_poly.type
_entity_poly.pdbx_seq_one_letter_code
_entity_poly.pdbx_strand_id
1 'polypeptide(L)'
;MALAGTPDGKQELDTTLAAAYAKLANKDSFEGIKAENEPVGAWAMNYASMAIQRRASITAPQQSWLAIARGFSRYLVGNESYENNNRYGRYLQYGQLEIIPADLTKSGFSHAGWDWNRYPGTTTIHLPYDELEAKLSQLPSAGIEEMLLSTQRYSGANTLNNNSMFAMKLHGHSKYQQQSLRANKSYFLFDNRVIALGSGIENNDKQHTTETTLFQFAVPKLQSIIINGKKVNQLGTQLTLNNADTLIDPAGNLYKLAKGQTVEFSYQKQYSVDDRNSQQTEQLFATAVISHGKAPKNANYEYAIAIEAQDNKAPEYTVLQHNNQLHAVKDKITQEEGYAFLMPPKSIHLKLYYYQVIPHYGNGKNKNNN
;
A
#
# COMPACT_ATOMS: atom_id res chain seq x y z
N MET A 1 -27.33 2.86 -16.28
CA MET A 1 -27.37 3.43 -14.93
C MET A 1 -27.67 4.91 -14.95
N ALA A 2 -26.90 5.77 -15.64
CA ALA A 2 -27.26 7.19 -15.82
C ALA A 2 -28.71 7.39 -16.31
N LEU A 3 -29.12 6.71 -17.38
CA LEU A 3 -30.48 6.75 -17.95
C LEU A 3 -31.54 5.98 -17.15
N ALA A 4 -31.17 5.36 -16.01
CA ALA A 4 -32.14 4.67 -15.16
C ALA A 4 -32.80 5.62 -14.14
N GLY A 5 -32.33 6.87 -14.06
CA GLY A 5 -32.81 7.86 -13.12
C GLY A 5 -32.19 7.77 -11.73
N THR A 6 -32.52 8.74 -10.88
CA THR A 6 -32.00 8.80 -9.51
C THR A 6 -32.52 7.61 -8.68
N PRO A 7 -31.77 7.15 -7.66
CA PRO A 7 -32.19 6.00 -6.84
C PRO A 7 -33.55 6.17 -6.14
N ASP A 8 -34.00 7.41 -5.91
CA ASP A 8 -35.31 7.72 -5.33
C ASP A 8 -36.44 7.83 -6.38
N GLY A 9 -36.14 7.60 -7.65
CA GLY A 9 -37.08 7.59 -8.77
C GLY A 9 -37.61 8.96 -9.18
N LYS A 10 -37.07 10.07 -8.65
CA LYS A 10 -37.60 11.42 -8.90
C LYS A 10 -37.11 12.06 -10.19
N GLN A 11 -35.95 11.66 -10.70
CA GLN A 11 -35.39 12.18 -11.94
C GLN A 11 -35.16 11.02 -12.91
N GLU A 12 -35.45 11.22 -14.19
CA GLU A 12 -35.20 10.23 -15.25
C GLU A 12 -33.70 10.07 -15.57
N LEU A 13 -32.87 11.04 -15.16
CA LEU A 13 -31.42 11.03 -15.33
C LEU A 13 -30.71 11.10 -13.98
N ASP A 14 -29.81 10.16 -13.71
CA ASP A 14 -28.83 10.30 -12.63
C ASP A 14 -27.64 11.14 -13.13
N THR A 15 -27.59 12.39 -12.68
CA THR A 15 -26.56 13.35 -13.10
C THR A 15 -25.15 12.97 -12.64
N THR A 16 -25.02 12.29 -11.50
CA THR A 16 -23.71 11.85 -11.01
C THR A 16 -23.16 10.77 -11.92
N LEU A 17 -23.98 9.77 -12.24
CA LEU A 17 -23.58 8.67 -13.12
C LEU A 17 -23.42 9.12 -14.58
N ALA A 18 -24.15 10.15 -15.01
CA ALA A 18 -23.97 10.76 -16.33
C ALA A 18 -22.59 11.43 -16.45
N ALA A 19 -22.20 12.23 -15.44
CA ALA A 19 -20.89 12.88 -15.39
C ALA A 19 -19.74 11.85 -15.35
N ALA A 20 -19.89 10.80 -14.53
CA ALA A 20 -18.94 9.70 -14.44
C ALA A 20 -18.80 8.94 -15.76
N TYR A 21 -19.91 8.62 -16.43
CA TYR A 21 -19.89 7.99 -17.75
C TYR A 21 -19.19 8.88 -18.78
N ALA A 22 -19.48 10.18 -18.82
CA ALA A 22 -18.84 11.11 -19.75
C ALA A 22 -17.31 11.11 -19.56
N LYS A 23 -16.84 11.15 -18.31
CA LYS A 23 -15.41 11.05 -17.99
C LYS A 23 -14.80 9.72 -18.45
N LEU A 24 -15.41 8.59 -18.10
CA LEU A 24 -14.91 7.24 -18.45
C LEU A 24 -14.92 6.98 -19.97
N ALA A 25 -15.88 7.55 -20.69
CA ALA A 25 -16.00 7.44 -22.15
C ALA A 25 -15.16 8.48 -22.91
N ASN A 26 -14.39 9.32 -22.21
CA ASN A 26 -13.60 10.42 -22.78
C ASN A 26 -14.44 11.38 -23.65
N LYS A 27 -15.60 11.81 -23.12
CA LYS A 27 -16.52 12.77 -23.74
C LYS A 27 -16.58 14.03 -22.87
N ASP A 28 -16.80 15.19 -23.49
CA ASP A 28 -17.01 16.44 -22.73
C ASP A 28 -18.30 16.43 -21.90
N SER A 29 -19.32 15.70 -22.38
CA SER A 29 -20.61 15.56 -21.70
C SER A 29 -21.37 14.31 -22.15
N PHE A 30 -22.39 13.94 -21.37
CA PHE A 30 -23.39 12.93 -21.70
C PHE A 30 -24.75 13.40 -21.22
N GLU A 31 -25.77 13.36 -22.09
CA GLU A 31 -27.12 13.90 -21.80
C GLU A 31 -27.09 15.34 -21.25
N GLY A 32 -26.20 16.18 -21.79
CA GLY A 32 -26.02 17.57 -21.36
C GLY A 32 -25.28 17.75 -20.02
N ILE A 33 -24.92 16.67 -19.33
CA ILE A 33 -24.13 16.71 -18.09
C ILE A 33 -22.64 16.64 -18.43
N LYS A 34 -21.87 17.63 -17.98
CA LYS A 34 -20.41 17.68 -18.19
C LYS A 34 -19.72 16.52 -17.49
N ALA A 35 -18.61 16.06 -18.08
CA ALA A 35 -17.73 15.10 -17.43
C ALA A 35 -17.26 15.60 -16.06
N GLU A 36 -17.22 14.70 -15.09
CA GLU A 36 -16.64 14.99 -13.78
C GLU A 36 -15.10 15.04 -13.84
N ASN A 37 -14.51 15.73 -12.87
CA ASN A 37 -13.08 15.59 -12.59
C ASN A 37 -12.79 14.21 -12.04
N GLU A 38 -11.54 13.76 -12.12
CA GLU A 38 -11.16 12.54 -11.42
C GLU A 38 -11.41 12.67 -9.92
N PRO A 39 -12.02 11.65 -9.28
CA PRO A 39 -12.38 11.76 -7.87
C PRO A 39 -11.13 11.88 -7.02
N VAL A 40 -11.18 12.70 -5.98
CA VAL A 40 -10.14 12.79 -4.94
C VAL A 40 -10.79 12.46 -3.62
N GLY A 41 -10.11 11.71 -2.77
CA GLY A 41 -10.80 11.10 -1.65
C GLY A 41 -9.94 10.16 -0.81
N ALA A 42 -10.52 9.71 0.30
CA ALA A 42 -10.09 8.51 1.00
C ALA A 42 -11.29 7.61 1.29
N TRP A 43 -11.12 6.30 1.12
CA TRP A 43 -12.16 5.30 1.34
C TRP A 43 -11.62 4.11 2.13
N ALA A 44 -12.37 3.70 3.14
CA ALA A 44 -12.18 2.43 3.82
C ALA A 44 -13.17 1.41 3.27
N MET A 45 -12.67 0.44 2.51
CA MET A 45 -13.45 -0.66 1.93
C MET A 45 -13.22 -1.93 2.75
N ASN A 46 -13.78 -1.97 3.95
CA ASN A 46 -13.54 -3.07 4.90
C ASN A 46 -14.12 -4.42 4.45
N TYR A 47 -15.15 -4.42 3.59
CA TYR A 47 -15.61 -5.63 2.89
C TYR A 47 -14.63 -6.16 1.85
N ALA A 48 -13.48 -5.50 1.67
CA ALA A 48 -12.37 -5.93 0.83
C ALA A 48 -10.99 -5.81 1.54
N SER A 49 -10.98 -5.55 2.86
CA SER A 49 -9.78 -5.25 3.66
C SER A 49 -8.83 -4.27 2.97
N MET A 50 -9.37 -3.09 2.63
CA MET A 50 -8.68 -2.15 1.75
C MET A 50 -8.86 -0.70 2.20
N ALA A 51 -7.76 0.06 2.16
CA ALA A 51 -7.77 1.52 2.20
C ALA A 51 -7.42 2.04 0.81
N ILE A 52 -8.12 3.08 0.37
CA ILE A 52 -7.85 3.78 -0.89
C ILE A 52 -7.66 5.25 -0.58
N GLN A 53 -6.59 5.85 -1.10
CA GLN A 53 -6.36 7.29 -1.08
C GLN A 53 -6.09 7.79 -2.49
N ARG A 54 -6.85 8.80 -2.92
CA ARG A 54 -6.73 9.41 -4.24
C ARG A 54 -6.53 10.92 -4.08
N ARG A 55 -5.56 11.49 -4.79
CA ARG A 55 -5.33 12.94 -4.83
C ARG A 55 -4.99 13.37 -6.24
N ALA A 56 -5.33 14.61 -6.56
CA ALA A 56 -4.93 15.23 -7.81
C ALA A 56 -3.41 15.24 -7.94
N SER A 57 -2.92 15.03 -9.17
CA SER A 57 -1.51 15.18 -9.47
C SER A 57 -1.12 16.64 -9.37
N ILE A 58 0.04 16.90 -8.77
CA ILE A 58 0.60 18.25 -8.72
C ILE A 58 1.12 18.70 -10.08
N THR A 59 1.46 17.76 -10.98
CA THR A 59 1.98 18.05 -12.32
C THR A 59 0.89 18.08 -13.39
N ALA A 60 -0.23 17.41 -13.14
CA ALA A 60 -1.40 17.39 -14.00
C ALA A 60 -2.69 17.43 -13.16
N PRO A 61 -3.14 18.61 -12.69
CA PRO A 61 -4.25 18.73 -11.72
C PRO A 61 -5.61 18.16 -12.15
N GLN A 62 -5.78 17.84 -13.44
CA GLN A 62 -6.96 17.18 -14.00
C GLN A 62 -6.91 15.64 -13.91
N GLN A 63 -5.74 15.10 -13.56
CA GLN A 63 -5.48 13.69 -13.30
C GLN A 63 -5.20 13.49 -11.82
N SER A 64 -5.26 12.24 -11.37
CA SER A 64 -5.05 11.88 -9.98
C SER A 64 -4.34 10.54 -9.86
N TRP A 65 -3.46 10.43 -8.88
CA TRP A 65 -2.83 9.17 -8.52
C TRP A 65 -3.66 8.46 -7.45
N LEU A 66 -3.45 7.15 -7.31
CA LEU A 66 -4.12 6.29 -6.33
C LEU A 66 -3.10 5.55 -5.48
N ALA A 67 -3.31 5.51 -4.17
CA ALA A 67 -2.61 4.62 -3.26
C ALA A 67 -3.61 3.63 -2.65
N ILE A 68 -3.35 2.34 -2.79
CA ILE A 68 -4.21 1.26 -2.31
C ILE A 68 -3.40 0.40 -1.33
N ALA A 69 -3.82 0.39 -0.07
CA ALA A 69 -3.34 -0.60 0.89
C ALA A 69 -4.37 -1.73 1.01
N ARG A 70 -3.94 -2.98 0.79
CA ARG A 70 -4.85 -4.13 0.82
C ARG A 70 -4.24 -5.31 1.56
N GLY A 71 -5.07 -5.96 2.37
CA GLY A 71 -4.75 -7.22 3.03
C GLY A 71 -5.84 -8.26 2.84
N PHE A 72 -5.76 -9.30 3.67
CA PHE A 72 -6.71 -10.39 3.73
C PHE A 72 -6.99 -10.74 5.19
N SER A 73 -7.99 -11.59 5.43
CA SER A 73 -8.39 -11.95 6.80
C SER A 73 -8.96 -13.35 6.84
N ARG A 74 -9.53 -13.73 7.98
CA ARG A 74 -10.35 -14.93 8.13
C ARG A 74 -11.67 -14.89 7.33
N TYR A 75 -12.05 -13.72 6.82
CA TYR A 75 -13.31 -13.51 6.10
C TYR A 75 -13.11 -13.22 4.61
N LEU A 76 -11.91 -12.82 4.21
CA LEU A 76 -11.60 -12.31 2.88
C LEU A 76 -10.35 -13.01 2.36
N VAL A 77 -10.44 -13.57 1.15
CA VAL A 77 -9.41 -14.39 0.51
C VAL A 77 -8.20 -13.56 0.10
N GLY A 78 -7.00 -14.09 0.34
CA GLY A 78 -5.73 -13.42 0.03
C GLY A 78 -5.35 -13.43 -1.45
N ASN A 79 -5.86 -14.40 -2.18
CA ASN A 79 -5.70 -14.58 -3.62
C ASN A 79 -6.80 -15.53 -4.09
N GLU A 80 -7.01 -15.55 -5.41
CA GLU A 80 -7.84 -16.52 -6.11
C GLU A 80 -6.99 -17.10 -7.24
N SER A 81 -6.79 -18.41 -7.25
CA SER A 81 -5.94 -19.10 -8.22
C SER A 81 -6.69 -20.27 -8.86
N TYR A 82 -6.55 -20.40 -10.18
CA TYR A 82 -7.11 -21.48 -11.01
C TYR A 82 -6.02 -22.09 -11.89
N GLU A 83 -6.34 -23.17 -12.59
CA GLU A 83 -5.40 -23.94 -13.41
C GLU A 83 -4.61 -23.07 -14.39
N ASN A 84 -5.25 -22.06 -14.99
CA ASN A 84 -4.63 -21.15 -15.95
C ASN A 84 -4.73 -19.67 -15.52
N ASN A 85 -4.82 -19.38 -14.22
CA ASN A 85 -4.92 -18.00 -13.74
C ASN A 85 -4.24 -17.84 -12.38
N ASN A 86 -3.40 -16.82 -12.25
CA ASN A 86 -2.84 -16.37 -10.97
C ASN A 86 -2.11 -17.47 -10.18
N ARG A 87 -1.35 -18.32 -10.87
CA ARG A 87 -0.65 -19.47 -10.25
C ARG A 87 0.43 -19.07 -9.25
N TYR A 88 0.92 -17.83 -9.29
CA TYR A 88 2.00 -17.34 -8.41
C TYR A 88 1.55 -16.20 -7.48
N GLY A 89 0.25 -15.89 -7.43
CA GLY A 89 -0.30 -14.74 -6.69
C GLY A 89 -0.45 -14.89 -5.18
N ARG A 90 0.17 -15.89 -4.55
CA ARG A 90 0.00 -16.20 -3.11
C ARG A 90 0.20 -14.98 -2.21
N TYR A 91 1.13 -14.11 -2.57
CA TYR A 91 1.51 -12.95 -1.78
C TYR A 91 0.82 -11.65 -2.14
N LEU A 92 -0.10 -11.65 -3.11
CA LEU A 92 -0.78 -10.45 -3.60
C LEU A 92 -1.33 -9.58 -2.47
N GLN A 93 -1.99 -10.18 -1.46
CA GLN A 93 -2.59 -9.43 -0.35
C GLN A 93 -1.81 -9.54 0.96
N TYR A 94 -0.49 -9.80 0.94
CA TYR A 94 0.34 -9.86 2.17
C TYR A 94 0.66 -8.45 2.72
N GLY A 95 -0.36 -7.57 2.74
CA GLY A 95 -0.28 -6.15 3.10
C GLY A 95 0.33 -5.31 1.99
N GLN A 96 -0.13 -5.51 0.75
CA GLN A 96 0.32 -4.76 -0.43
C GLN A 96 -0.02 -3.28 -0.27
N LEU A 97 0.90 -2.42 -0.73
CA LEU A 97 0.69 -1.00 -0.94
C LEU A 97 0.98 -0.71 -2.41
N GLU A 98 -0.06 -0.62 -3.22
CA GLU A 98 0.04 -0.28 -4.63
C GLU A 98 -0.11 1.23 -4.82
N ILE A 99 0.77 1.83 -5.62
CA ILE A 99 0.68 3.23 -6.03
C ILE A 99 0.49 3.25 -7.54
N ILE A 100 -0.68 3.69 -7.98
CA ILE A 100 -1.00 3.90 -9.40
C ILE A 100 -0.76 5.38 -9.71
N PRO A 101 0.19 5.71 -10.60
CA PRO A 101 0.50 7.10 -10.94
C PRO A 101 -0.65 7.74 -11.73
N ALA A 102 -0.75 9.07 -11.65
CA ALA A 102 -1.73 9.84 -12.42
C ALA A 102 -1.51 9.70 -13.93
N ASP A 103 -0.25 9.63 -14.35
CA ASP A 103 0.16 9.25 -15.69
C ASP A 103 0.48 7.76 -15.73
N LEU A 104 -0.43 6.95 -16.28
CA LEU A 104 -0.29 5.50 -16.36
C LEU A 104 0.93 5.04 -17.18
N THR A 105 1.51 5.90 -18.02
CA THR A 105 2.76 5.58 -18.72
C THR A 105 3.97 5.47 -17.78
N LYS A 106 3.83 5.98 -16.55
CA LYS A 106 4.79 5.83 -15.45
C LYS A 106 4.48 4.65 -14.52
N SER A 107 3.56 3.75 -14.89
CA SER A 107 3.32 2.54 -14.09
C SER A 107 4.57 1.66 -14.10
N GLY A 108 4.98 1.21 -12.91
CA GLY A 108 6.10 0.28 -12.74
C GLY A 108 5.73 -1.19 -12.95
N PHE A 109 4.45 -1.51 -13.13
CA PHE A 109 4.01 -2.89 -13.28
C PHE A 109 4.22 -3.41 -14.71
N SER A 110 4.74 -4.63 -14.82
CA SER A 110 4.85 -5.39 -16.06
C SER A 110 4.72 -6.86 -15.72
N HIS A 111 3.79 -7.60 -16.34
CA HIS A 111 3.70 -9.06 -16.15
C HIS A 111 5.00 -9.77 -16.54
N ALA A 112 5.61 -9.39 -17.67
CA ALA A 112 6.85 -10.00 -18.12
C ALA A 112 7.99 -9.69 -17.13
N GLY A 113 8.67 -10.73 -16.65
CA GLY A 113 9.78 -10.63 -15.69
C GLY A 113 9.39 -10.24 -14.27
N TRP A 114 8.08 -10.16 -13.94
CA TRP A 114 7.61 -9.78 -12.60
C TRP A 114 8.01 -10.83 -11.55
N ASP A 115 8.74 -10.43 -10.53
CA ASP A 115 8.98 -11.27 -9.37
C ASP A 115 7.72 -11.33 -8.50
N TRP A 116 7.01 -12.45 -8.61
CA TRP A 116 5.77 -12.73 -7.89
C TRP A 116 5.94 -12.78 -6.36
N ASN A 117 7.17 -12.82 -5.84
CA ASN A 117 7.44 -12.68 -4.41
C ASN A 117 7.37 -11.22 -3.92
N ARG A 118 7.53 -10.24 -4.82
CA ARG A 118 7.84 -8.84 -4.51
C ARG A 118 6.77 -7.87 -4.97
N TYR A 119 5.53 -8.13 -4.58
CA TYR A 119 4.48 -7.11 -4.66
C TYR A 119 4.83 -5.91 -3.77
N PRO A 120 4.73 -4.66 -4.24
CA PRO A 120 5.04 -3.48 -3.42
C PRO A 120 4.29 -3.47 -2.08
N GLY A 121 5.01 -3.20 -0.99
CA GLY A 121 4.52 -3.18 0.38
C GLY A 121 4.41 -4.54 1.07
N THR A 122 4.40 -5.67 0.37
CA THR A 122 4.19 -6.97 1.03
C THR A 122 5.40 -7.40 1.85
N THR A 123 5.15 -8.22 2.88
CA THR A 123 6.21 -8.92 3.64
C THR A 123 6.12 -10.41 3.36
N THR A 124 7.14 -10.99 2.75
CA THR A 124 7.09 -12.32 2.13
C THR A 124 8.36 -13.12 2.41
N ILE A 125 8.31 -14.43 2.18
CA ILE A 125 9.49 -15.29 2.08
C ILE A 125 9.79 -15.39 0.59
N HIS A 126 11.01 -15.05 0.15
CA HIS A 126 11.39 -15.08 -1.26
C HIS A 126 11.64 -16.52 -1.71
N LEU A 127 10.66 -17.08 -2.43
CA LEU A 127 10.65 -18.49 -2.83
C LEU A 127 11.01 -18.67 -4.31
N PRO A 128 11.61 -19.81 -4.68
CA PRO A 128 11.62 -20.24 -6.07
C PRO A 128 10.19 -20.50 -6.57
N TYR A 129 9.97 -20.37 -7.88
CA TYR A 129 8.60 -20.35 -8.43
C TYR A 129 7.86 -21.68 -8.29
N ASP A 130 8.55 -22.81 -8.31
CA ASP A 130 7.98 -24.13 -8.05
C ASP A 130 7.44 -24.27 -6.60
N GLU A 131 8.07 -23.60 -5.64
CA GLU A 131 7.59 -23.51 -4.27
C GLU A 131 6.50 -22.44 -4.08
N LEU A 132 6.50 -21.39 -4.90
CA LEU A 132 5.49 -20.32 -4.88
C LEU A 132 4.18 -20.70 -5.58
N GLU A 133 4.25 -21.61 -6.54
CA GLU A 133 3.11 -22.04 -7.34
C GLU A 133 1.94 -22.53 -6.48
N ALA A 134 0.73 -22.18 -6.90
CA ALA A 134 -0.51 -22.60 -6.26
C ALA A 134 -0.70 -24.11 -6.43
N LYS A 135 -0.83 -24.83 -5.31
CA LYS A 135 -1.11 -26.28 -5.31
C LYS A 135 -2.61 -26.50 -5.31
N LEU A 136 -3.23 -26.41 -6.49
CA LEU A 136 -4.69 -26.48 -6.62
C LEU A 136 -5.26 -27.81 -6.11
N SER A 137 -6.47 -27.76 -5.58
CA SER A 137 -7.17 -28.94 -5.07
C SER A 137 -8.67 -28.73 -5.25
N GLN A 138 -9.42 -29.79 -5.55
CA GLN A 138 -10.88 -29.74 -5.51
C GLN A 138 -11.36 -29.85 -4.07
N LEU A 139 -12.00 -28.80 -3.54
CA LEU A 139 -12.67 -28.85 -2.24
C LEU A 139 -14.15 -29.26 -2.40
N PRO A 140 -14.79 -29.84 -1.36
CA PRO A 140 -16.22 -30.11 -1.39
C PRO A 140 -17.02 -28.84 -1.69
N SER A 141 -17.94 -28.92 -2.66
CA SER A 141 -18.79 -27.79 -3.10
C SER A 141 -18.05 -26.60 -3.72
N ALA A 142 -16.78 -26.78 -4.11
CA ALA A 142 -15.95 -25.79 -4.79
C ALA A 142 -15.43 -26.35 -6.13
N GLY A 143 -14.83 -25.50 -6.97
CA GLY A 143 -14.12 -25.91 -8.19
C GLY A 143 -12.69 -26.42 -7.92
N ILE A 144 -11.90 -26.61 -8.99
CA ILE A 144 -10.43 -26.75 -8.87
C ILE A 144 -9.85 -25.35 -8.71
N GLU A 145 -9.65 -24.94 -7.46
CA GLU A 145 -9.26 -23.56 -7.15
C GLU A 145 -8.48 -23.48 -5.84
N GLU A 146 -7.84 -22.33 -5.62
CA GLU A 146 -7.27 -21.96 -4.34
C GLU A 146 -7.68 -20.55 -3.94
N MET A 147 -8.33 -20.45 -2.79
CA MET A 147 -8.75 -19.21 -2.15
C MET A 147 -8.37 -19.24 -0.67
N LEU A 148 -7.16 -18.80 -0.33
CA LEU A 148 -6.64 -18.93 1.03
C LEU A 148 -7.14 -17.82 1.95
N LEU A 149 -7.71 -18.20 3.09
CA LEU A 149 -8.08 -17.31 4.18
C LEU A 149 -7.00 -17.30 5.27
N SER A 150 -6.87 -16.19 5.98
CA SER A 150 -6.02 -16.15 7.19
C SER A 150 -6.74 -16.79 8.39
N THR A 151 -6.00 -17.07 9.46
CA THR A 151 -6.63 -17.28 10.78
C THR A 151 -6.83 -15.97 11.55
N GLN A 152 -6.27 -14.85 11.06
CA GLN A 152 -6.35 -13.54 11.71
C GLN A 152 -7.62 -12.79 11.33
N ARG A 153 -8.25 -12.13 12.31
CA ARG A 153 -9.43 -11.27 12.11
C ARG A 153 -9.07 -9.79 11.90
N TYR A 154 -7.91 -9.36 12.40
CA TYR A 154 -7.49 -7.96 12.39
C TYR A 154 -6.84 -7.61 11.05
N SER A 155 -7.61 -7.01 10.16
CA SER A 155 -7.20 -6.55 8.83
C SER A 155 -8.28 -5.59 8.33
N GLY A 156 -7.92 -4.33 8.06
CA GLY A 156 -8.90 -3.34 7.62
C GLY A 156 -8.36 -1.92 7.63
N ALA A 157 -9.27 -1.00 7.34
CA ALA A 157 -9.00 0.40 7.10
C ALA A 157 -9.99 1.32 7.85
N ASN A 158 -9.57 2.56 8.04
CA ASN A 158 -10.39 3.67 8.48
C ASN A 158 -10.01 4.96 7.75
N THR A 159 -10.86 5.97 7.84
CA THR A 159 -10.62 7.29 7.26
C THR A 159 -10.92 8.40 8.27
N LEU A 160 -10.26 9.54 8.11
CA LEU A 160 -10.47 10.76 8.88
C LEU A 160 -10.01 11.94 8.01
N ASN A 161 -10.81 13.01 7.91
CA ASN A 161 -10.44 14.24 7.19
C ASN A 161 -9.84 14.01 5.79
N ASN A 162 -10.46 13.11 5.02
CA ASN A 162 -9.99 12.71 3.69
C ASN A 162 -8.66 11.95 3.65
N ASN A 163 -8.08 11.60 4.79
CA ASN A 163 -6.92 10.73 4.95
C ASN A 163 -7.36 9.31 5.30
N SER A 164 -6.46 8.34 5.11
CA SER A 164 -6.75 6.94 5.36
C SER A 164 -5.66 6.26 6.18
N MET A 165 -6.04 5.16 6.81
CA MET A 165 -5.13 4.30 7.53
C MET A 165 -5.54 2.86 7.26
N PHE A 166 -4.55 1.97 7.15
CA PHE A 166 -4.72 0.53 7.03
C PHE A 166 -3.88 -0.18 8.07
N ALA A 167 -4.37 -1.28 8.64
CA ALA A 167 -3.57 -2.15 9.49
C ALA A 167 -4.01 -3.62 9.39
N MET A 168 -3.05 -4.53 9.53
CA MET A 168 -3.31 -5.96 9.52
C MET A 168 -2.35 -6.75 10.41
N LYS A 169 -2.81 -7.92 10.84
CA LYS A 169 -1.98 -9.00 11.37
C LYS A 169 -1.81 -10.04 10.27
N LEU A 170 -0.65 -10.07 9.65
CA LEU A 170 -0.27 -11.06 8.65
C LEU A 170 -0.01 -12.41 9.32
N HIS A 171 -0.49 -13.47 8.66
CA HIS A 171 -0.19 -14.85 9.01
C HIS A 171 -0.16 -15.69 7.75
N GLY A 172 1.00 -16.29 7.45
CA GLY A 172 1.16 -17.22 6.34
C GLY A 172 0.31 -18.48 6.52
N HIS A 173 -0.03 -19.12 5.40
CA HIS A 173 -0.96 -20.25 5.40
C HIS A 173 -0.24 -21.59 5.64
N SER A 174 -0.84 -22.48 6.44
CA SER A 174 -0.25 -23.79 6.79
C SER A 174 -0.13 -24.75 5.61
N LYS A 175 -0.96 -24.59 4.56
CA LYS A 175 -0.87 -25.35 3.30
C LYS A 175 0.53 -25.33 2.69
N TYR A 176 1.26 -24.23 2.90
CA TYR A 176 2.62 -24.02 2.40
C TYR A 176 3.68 -24.06 3.50
N GLN A 177 3.34 -24.60 4.68
CA GLN A 177 4.22 -24.64 5.85
C GLN A 177 4.66 -23.25 6.34
N GLN A 178 3.88 -22.21 6.05
CA GLN A 178 4.17 -20.81 6.38
C GLN A 178 3.41 -20.29 7.61
N GLN A 179 2.84 -21.17 8.44
CA GLN A 179 2.13 -20.78 9.67
C GLN A 179 3.01 -20.07 10.73
N SER A 180 4.33 -20.19 10.58
CA SER A 180 5.32 -19.46 11.36
C SER A 180 5.49 -18.02 10.87
N LEU A 181 5.14 -17.70 9.62
CA LEU A 181 5.24 -16.36 9.06
C LEU A 181 4.20 -15.44 9.69
N ARG A 182 4.67 -14.45 10.45
CA ARG A 182 3.87 -13.41 11.10
C ARG A 182 4.45 -12.04 10.82
N ALA A 183 3.58 -11.03 10.78
CA ALA A 183 3.96 -9.63 10.83
C ALA A 183 2.74 -8.79 11.26
N ASN A 184 2.96 -7.71 12.00
CA ASN A 184 2.01 -6.63 12.11
C ASN A 184 2.39 -5.55 11.11
N LYS A 185 1.45 -5.08 10.29
CA LYS A 185 1.72 -4.10 9.24
C LYS A 185 0.69 -2.99 9.33
N SER A 186 1.12 -1.75 9.16
CA SER A 186 0.23 -0.60 9.08
C SER A 186 0.73 0.44 8.10
N TYR A 187 -0.21 1.10 7.42
CA TYR A 187 0.02 2.26 6.58
C TYR A 187 -0.83 3.43 7.10
N PHE A 188 -0.21 4.59 7.25
CA PHE A 188 -0.86 5.84 7.61
C PHE A 188 -0.70 6.81 6.45
N LEU A 189 -1.80 7.16 5.78
CA LEU A 189 -1.80 7.94 4.55
C LEU A 189 -2.33 9.34 4.82
N PHE A 190 -1.43 10.33 4.87
CA PHE A 190 -1.74 11.74 5.09
C PHE A 190 -1.41 12.55 3.83
N ASP A 191 -2.44 13.06 3.14
CA ASP A 191 -2.32 13.71 1.83
C ASP A 191 -1.53 12.86 0.82
N ASN A 192 -0.30 13.25 0.48
CA ASN A 192 0.59 12.51 -0.41
C ASN A 192 1.69 11.73 0.34
N ARG A 193 1.60 11.64 1.67
CA ARG A 193 2.60 11.00 2.54
C ARG A 193 2.06 9.70 3.07
N VAL A 194 2.80 8.61 2.90
CA VAL A 194 2.46 7.30 3.47
C VAL A 194 3.54 6.93 4.48
N ILE A 195 3.18 6.68 5.73
CA ILE A 195 4.10 6.14 6.73
C ILE A 195 3.78 4.66 6.92
N ALA A 196 4.78 3.81 6.71
CA ALA A 196 4.67 2.37 6.78
C ALA A 196 5.44 1.84 7.99
N LEU A 197 4.74 1.14 8.90
CA LEU A 197 5.34 0.50 10.06
C LEU A 197 5.09 -1.01 10.01
N GLY A 198 6.14 -1.79 10.29
CA GLY A 198 6.09 -3.23 10.43
C GLY A 198 6.74 -3.70 11.72
N SER A 199 6.14 -4.66 12.43
CA SER A 199 6.73 -5.22 13.66
C SER A 199 6.40 -6.70 13.79
N GLY A 200 7.12 -7.42 14.66
CA GLY A 200 6.84 -8.82 14.95
C GLY A 200 6.99 -9.70 13.72
N ILE A 201 7.94 -9.35 12.83
CA ILE A 201 8.23 -10.09 11.61
C ILE A 201 9.05 -11.31 12.02
N GLU A 202 8.49 -12.49 11.80
CA GLU A 202 9.13 -13.74 12.16
C GLU A 202 8.69 -14.89 11.27
N ASN A 203 9.54 -15.90 11.15
CA ASN A 203 9.22 -17.25 10.66
C ASN A 203 10.37 -18.21 11.00
N ASN A 204 10.20 -19.48 10.66
CA ASN A 204 11.19 -20.54 10.89
C ASN A 204 11.87 -21.03 9.60
N ASP A 205 11.70 -20.35 8.46
CA ASP A 205 12.33 -20.74 7.20
C ASP A 205 13.82 -20.35 7.22
N LYS A 206 14.68 -21.37 7.26
CA LYS A 206 16.14 -21.20 7.30
C LYS A 206 16.79 -21.19 5.91
N GLN A 207 16.02 -21.45 4.86
CA GLN A 207 16.50 -21.59 3.49
C GLN A 207 16.34 -20.30 2.70
N HIS A 208 15.21 -19.62 2.91
CA HIS A 208 14.81 -18.45 2.13
C HIS A 208 14.86 -17.16 2.95
N THR A 209 15.11 -16.04 2.26
CA THR A 209 15.14 -14.72 2.89
C THR A 209 13.73 -14.18 3.06
N THR A 210 13.48 -13.53 4.19
CA THR A 210 12.24 -12.77 4.41
C THR A 210 12.46 -11.33 4.01
N GLU A 211 11.56 -10.77 3.21
CA GLU A 211 11.71 -9.45 2.60
C GLU A 211 10.47 -8.60 2.83
N THR A 212 10.63 -7.27 2.83
CA THR A 212 9.53 -6.33 2.63
C THR A 212 9.82 -5.47 1.41
N THR A 213 8.96 -5.52 0.41
CA THR A 213 9.22 -4.84 -0.86
C THR A 213 8.87 -3.36 -0.77
N LEU A 214 9.83 -2.48 -1.08
CA LEU A 214 9.56 -1.03 -1.21
C LEU A 214 8.91 -0.76 -2.57
N PHE A 215 9.58 -1.20 -3.63
CA PHE A 215 9.07 -1.17 -4.99
C PHE A 215 9.74 -2.25 -5.85
N GLN A 216 9.03 -2.64 -6.91
CA GLN A 216 9.53 -3.41 -8.04
C GLN A 216 9.01 -2.70 -9.29
N PHE A 217 9.92 -2.12 -10.07
CA PHE A 217 9.57 -1.15 -11.10
C PHE A 217 10.19 -1.53 -12.44
N ALA A 218 9.35 -1.78 -13.45
CA ALA A 218 9.79 -2.10 -14.80
C ALA A 218 10.47 -0.89 -15.45
N VAL A 219 11.67 -1.10 -15.98
CA VAL A 219 12.50 -0.05 -16.60
C VAL A 219 12.91 -0.42 -18.03
N PRO A 220 11.93 -0.70 -18.93
CA PRO A 220 12.22 -1.17 -20.29
C PRO A 220 13.00 -0.15 -21.14
N LYS A 221 13.00 1.13 -20.74
CA LYS A 221 13.71 2.23 -21.41
C LYS A 221 14.90 2.74 -20.59
N LEU A 222 15.38 1.92 -19.65
CA LEU A 222 16.46 2.27 -18.73
C LEU A 222 16.21 3.54 -17.90
N GLN A 223 14.96 3.73 -17.46
CA GLN A 223 14.57 4.82 -16.58
C GLN A 223 15.39 4.79 -15.28
N SER A 224 15.93 5.93 -14.87
CA SER A 224 16.79 5.99 -13.68
C SER A 224 15.99 5.96 -12.38
N ILE A 225 16.57 5.29 -11.38
CA ILE A 225 16.24 5.46 -9.96
C ILE A 225 17.16 6.52 -9.39
N ILE A 226 16.68 7.32 -8.44
CA ILE A 226 17.56 8.22 -7.68
C ILE A 226 17.82 7.60 -6.31
N ILE A 227 19.07 7.35 -5.98
CA ILE A 227 19.49 6.83 -4.67
C ILE A 227 20.38 7.88 -4.02
N ASN A 228 19.95 8.45 -2.88
CA ASN A 228 20.66 9.53 -2.18
C ASN A 228 21.10 10.68 -3.11
N GLY A 229 20.19 11.12 -3.99
CA GLY A 229 20.43 12.19 -4.97
C GLY A 229 21.22 11.80 -6.22
N LYS A 230 21.70 10.55 -6.32
CA LYS A 230 22.46 10.06 -7.49
C LYS A 230 21.57 9.21 -8.40
N LYS A 231 21.60 9.47 -9.70
CA LYS A 231 20.90 8.65 -10.71
C LYS A 231 21.60 7.30 -10.87
N VAL A 232 20.82 6.23 -10.89
CA VAL A 232 21.24 4.84 -11.07
C VAL A 232 20.37 4.22 -12.15
N ASN A 233 21.00 3.79 -13.25
CA ASN A 233 20.37 3.04 -14.34
C ASN A 233 21.33 2.06 -15.05
N GLN A 234 22.45 1.74 -14.39
CA GLN A 234 23.43 0.82 -14.92
C GLN A 234 22.95 -0.63 -14.70
N LEU A 235 22.83 -1.39 -15.79
CA LEU A 235 22.46 -2.81 -15.74
C LEU A 235 23.48 -3.64 -14.94
N GLY A 236 22.96 -4.55 -14.13
CA GLY A 236 23.77 -5.40 -13.25
C GLY A 236 24.14 -4.73 -11.92
N THR A 237 23.67 -3.51 -11.66
CA THR A 237 23.90 -2.85 -10.37
C THR A 237 23.19 -3.62 -9.26
N GLN A 238 23.94 -3.96 -8.22
CA GLN A 238 23.43 -4.51 -6.97
C GLN A 238 24.07 -3.73 -5.82
N LEU A 239 23.25 -3.24 -4.89
CA LEU A 239 23.69 -2.42 -3.78
C LEU A 239 23.02 -2.89 -2.48
N THR A 240 23.83 -3.10 -1.45
CA THR A 240 23.35 -3.26 -0.08
C THR A 240 23.43 -1.91 0.63
N LEU A 241 22.29 -1.38 1.01
CA LEU A 241 22.12 -0.04 1.56
C LEU A 241 21.77 -0.15 3.06
N ASN A 242 22.77 0.03 3.92
CA ASN A 242 22.58 -0.02 5.39
C ASN A 242 22.29 1.34 6.04
N ASN A 243 22.45 2.41 5.25
CA ASN A 243 22.21 3.81 5.63
C ASN A 243 21.57 4.58 4.47
N ALA A 244 20.81 3.92 3.58
CA ALA A 244 20.14 4.67 2.51
C ALA A 244 19.18 5.67 3.12
N ASP A 245 19.33 6.93 2.72
CA ASP A 245 18.47 7.98 3.19
C ASP A 245 17.23 8.06 2.33
N THR A 246 17.36 7.98 1.00
CA THR A 246 16.24 8.13 0.09
C THR A 246 16.41 7.32 -1.19
N LEU A 247 15.31 6.76 -1.67
CA LEU A 247 15.16 6.25 -3.04
C LEU A 247 14.03 7.01 -3.73
N ILE A 248 14.14 7.27 -5.03
CA ILE A 248 13.05 7.83 -5.84
C ILE A 248 12.85 6.95 -7.06
N ASP A 249 11.64 6.42 -7.22
CA ASP A 249 11.27 5.60 -8.36
C ASP A 249 11.03 6.46 -9.63
N PRO A 250 10.87 5.86 -10.82
CA PRO A 250 10.65 6.61 -12.05
C PRO A 250 9.29 7.31 -12.12
N ALA A 251 8.33 6.97 -11.25
CA ALA A 251 7.07 7.67 -11.12
C ALA A 251 7.18 8.93 -10.24
N GLY A 252 8.31 9.14 -9.56
CA GLY A 252 8.57 10.29 -8.71
C GLY A 252 8.15 10.07 -7.25
N ASN A 253 7.93 8.82 -6.83
CA ASN A 253 7.65 8.49 -5.43
C ASN A 253 8.97 8.43 -4.66
N LEU A 254 9.10 9.24 -3.62
CA LEU A 254 10.29 9.29 -2.77
C LEU A 254 10.08 8.43 -1.52
N TYR A 255 10.93 7.43 -1.35
CA TYR A 255 10.99 6.53 -0.21
C TYR A 255 12.07 7.00 0.78
N LYS A 256 11.69 7.40 1.98
CA LYS A 256 12.57 7.72 3.11
C LYS A 256 12.64 6.53 4.06
N LEU A 257 13.84 6.01 4.27
CA LEU A 257 14.06 4.85 5.14
C LEU A 257 14.48 5.28 6.56
N ALA A 258 14.05 4.52 7.55
CA ALA A 258 14.61 4.60 8.90
C ALA A 258 16.02 3.97 8.95
N LYS A 259 16.85 4.47 9.87
CA LYS A 259 18.23 4.02 10.07
C LYS A 259 18.28 2.58 10.60
N GLY A 260 19.36 1.86 10.29
CA GLY A 260 19.62 0.52 10.84
C GLY A 260 18.90 -0.62 10.12
N GLN A 261 18.22 -0.33 9.00
CA GLN A 261 17.64 -1.33 8.11
C GLN A 261 18.61 -1.63 6.96
N THR A 262 18.64 -2.89 6.53
CA THR A 262 19.35 -3.30 5.33
C THR A 262 18.39 -3.32 4.16
N VAL A 263 18.66 -2.50 3.15
CA VAL A 263 17.92 -2.50 1.89
C VAL A 263 18.77 -3.07 0.77
N GLU A 264 18.28 -4.11 0.11
CA GLU A 264 18.89 -4.66 -1.10
C GLU A 264 18.24 -3.99 -2.31
N PHE A 265 19.07 -3.32 -3.10
CA PHE A 265 18.68 -2.71 -4.37
C PHE A 265 19.29 -3.47 -5.54
N SER A 266 18.52 -3.69 -6.59
CA SER A 266 19.01 -4.24 -7.85
C SER A 266 18.45 -3.49 -9.05
N TYR A 267 19.27 -3.36 -10.10
CA TYR A 267 18.89 -2.81 -11.40
C TYR A 267 19.36 -3.79 -12.48
N GLN A 268 18.49 -4.71 -12.90
CA GLN A 268 18.89 -5.87 -13.69
C GLN A 268 17.74 -6.45 -14.50
N LYS A 269 18.07 -7.34 -15.43
CA LYS A 269 17.08 -8.22 -16.06
C LYS A 269 16.57 -9.22 -15.00
N GLN A 270 15.26 -9.32 -14.85
CA GLN A 270 14.61 -10.34 -14.04
C GLN A 270 14.02 -11.42 -14.95
N TYR A 271 14.14 -12.66 -14.50
CA TYR A 271 13.51 -13.82 -15.10
C TYR A 271 12.33 -14.25 -14.24
N SER A 272 11.21 -14.52 -14.88
CA SER A 272 9.98 -14.96 -14.23
C SER A 272 9.23 -15.95 -15.12
N VAL A 273 7.99 -16.22 -14.75
CA VAL A 273 7.05 -17.10 -15.40
C VAL A 273 5.70 -16.40 -15.54
N ASP A 274 4.99 -16.63 -16.65
CA ASP A 274 3.60 -16.17 -16.83
C ASP A 274 2.68 -16.90 -15.84
N ASP A 275 1.76 -16.16 -15.21
CA ASP A 275 0.91 -16.67 -14.14
C ASP A 275 -0.18 -17.63 -14.59
N ARG A 276 -0.36 -17.81 -15.90
CA ARG A 276 -1.37 -18.68 -16.48
C ARG A 276 -0.78 -20.01 -16.92
N ASN A 277 0.38 -19.98 -17.58
CA ASN A 277 0.92 -21.16 -18.26
C ASN A 277 2.38 -21.48 -17.89
N SER A 278 2.98 -20.76 -16.93
CA SER A 278 4.35 -20.96 -16.45
C SER A 278 5.44 -20.77 -17.53
N GLN A 279 5.12 -20.20 -18.69
CA GLN A 279 6.12 -19.91 -19.71
C GLN A 279 7.09 -18.85 -19.20
N GLN A 280 8.37 -19.03 -19.51
CA GLN A 280 9.41 -18.09 -19.07
C GLN A 280 9.16 -16.69 -19.65
N THR A 281 9.35 -15.68 -18.82
CA THR A 281 9.28 -14.28 -19.21
C THR A 281 10.48 -13.52 -18.65
N GLU A 282 10.84 -12.41 -19.29
CA GLU A 282 11.92 -11.55 -18.82
C GLU A 282 11.63 -10.09 -19.11
N GLN A 283 12.17 -9.21 -18.26
CA GLN A 283 12.14 -7.75 -18.43
C GLN A 283 13.21 -7.10 -17.52
N LEU A 284 13.57 -5.86 -17.80
CA LEU A 284 14.43 -5.05 -16.95
C LEU A 284 13.63 -4.44 -15.79
N PHE A 285 14.13 -4.60 -14.57
CA PHE A 285 13.55 -4.03 -13.37
C PHE A 285 14.57 -3.32 -12.52
N ALA A 286 14.10 -2.29 -11.83
CA ALA A 286 14.71 -1.77 -10.63
C ALA A 286 13.88 -2.19 -9.42
N THR A 287 14.51 -2.83 -8.44
CA THR A 287 13.83 -3.44 -7.30
C THR A 287 14.55 -3.07 -6.01
N ALA A 288 13.80 -2.65 -4.99
CA ALA A 288 14.31 -2.35 -3.67
C ALA A 288 13.50 -3.09 -2.60
N VAL A 289 14.18 -3.83 -1.73
CA VAL A 289 13.56 -4.60 -0.64
C VAL A 289 14.28 -4.34 0.68
N ILE A 290 13.54 -4.24 1.78
CA ILE A 290 14.09 -4.33 3.13
C ILE A 290 14.29 -5.82 3.44
N SER A 291 15.53 -6.23 3.69
CA SER A 291 15.87 -7.62 4.02
C SER A 291 15.78 -7.84 5.53
N HIS A 292 15.03 -8.88 5.93
CA HIS A 292 14.92 -9.33 7.33
C HIS A 292 15.79 -10.57 7.60
N GLY A 293 16.53 -11.05 6.59
CA GLY A 293 17.32 -12.27 6.67
C GLY A 293 16.47 -13.55 6.66
N LYS A 294 17.11 -14.68 6.95
CA LYS A 294 16.45 -16.00 7.04
C LYS A 294 15.97 -16.25 8.48
N ALA A 295 14.79 -16.83 8.63
CA ALA A 295 14.14 -17.11 9.92
C ALA A 295 14.23 -15.93 10.91
N PRO A 296 13.78 -14.71 10.53
CA PRO A 296 13.81 -13.56 11.42
C PRO A 296 13.07 -13.84 12.72
N LYS A 297 13.50 -13.16 13.79
CA LYS A 297 12.86 -13.22 15.10
C LYS A 297 12.50 -11.80 15.52
N ASN A 298 11.20 -11.50 15.53
CA ASN A 298 10.68 -10.19 15.95
C ASN A 298 11.35 -9.01 15.22
N ALA A 299 11.61 -9.15 13.92
CA ALA A 299 12.12 -8.07 13.09
C ALA A 299 11.05 -6.98 12.87
N ASN A 300 11.48 -5.82 12.40
CA ASN A 300 10.64 -4.66 12.18
C ASN A 300 11.09 -3.89 10.93
N TYR A 301 10.22 -3.02 10.42
CA TYR A 301 10.61 -2.02 9.44
C TYR A 301 9.89 -0.68 9.69
N GLU A 302 10.50 0.38 9.19
CA GLU A 302 9.93 1.73 9.12
C GLU A 302 10.41 2.42 7.84
N TYR A 303 9.45 2.91 7.05
CA TYR A 303 9.75 3.81 5.93
C TYR A 303 8.57 4.74 5.69
N ALA A 304 8.83 5.83 4.98
CA ALA A 304 7.79 6.74 4.52
C ALA A 304 7.91 6.99 3.01
N ILE A 305 6.79 7.26 2.36
CA ILE A 305 6.71 7.60 0.94
C ILE A 305 6.12 9.00 0.80
N ALA A 306 6.74 9.87 0.02
CA ALA A 306 6.08 11.02 -0.57
C ALA A 306 5.71 10.67 -2.02
N ILE A 307 4.42 10.51 -2.30
CA ILE A 307 3.89 10.25 -3.64
C ILE A 307 3.96 11.56 -4.44
N GLU A 308 4.49 11.47 -5.66
CA GLU A 308 4.83 12.65 -6.48
C GLU A 308 5.58 13.72 -5.67
N ALA A 309 6.74 13.36 -5.12
CA ALA A 309 7.46 14.23 -4.20
C ALA A 309 7.87 15.57 -4.85
N GLN A 310 7.45 16.69 -4.25
CA GLN A 310 7.92 18.03 -4.61
C GLN A 310 9.30 18.30 -4.02
N ASP A 311 10.19 18.87 -4.83
CA ASP A 311 11.54 19.28 -4.43
C ASP A 311 12.36 18.17 -3.75
N ASN A 312 12.04 16.90 -4.05
CA ASN A 312 12.58 15.72 -3.39
C ASN A 312 12.49 15.79 -1.84
N LYS A 313 11.45 16.42 -1.31
CA LYS A 313 11.23 16.55 0.13
C LYS A 313 10.66 15.24 0.69
N ALA A 314 11.37 14.66 1.66
CA ALA A 314 10.90 13.48 2.38
C ALA A 314 9.72 13.82 3.33
N PRO A 315 8.82 12.86 3.60
CA PRO A 315 7.79 13.03 4.62
C PRO A 315 8.37 13.36 5.99
N GLU A 316 7.78 14.33 6.67
CA GLU A 316 8.16 14.71 8.03
C GLU A 316 7.10 14.21 9.03
N TYR A 317 7.49 13.31 9.92
CA TYR A 317 6.58 12.68 10.88
C TYR A 317 7.28 12.37 12.20
N THR A 318 6.52 11.95 13.20
CA THR A 318 7.02 11.44 14.48
C THR A 318 6.40 10.09 14.75
N VAL A 319 7.22 9.09 15.04
CA VAL A 319 6.73 7.81 15.58
C VAL A 319 6.41 8.00 17.06
N LEU A 320 5.14 7.83 17.41
CA LEU A 320 4.65 7.89 18.79
C LEU A 320 4.82 6.54 19.48
N GLN A 321 4.61 5.45 18.74
CA GLN A 321 4.80 4.08 19.22
C GLN A 321 5.05 3.14 18.04
N HIS A 322 5.97 2.18 18.18
CA HIS A 322 6.21 1.14 17.18
C HIS A 322 6.62 -0.17 17.84
N ASN A 323 5.64 -1.00 18.15
CA ASN A 323 5.85 -2.33 18.71
C ASN A 323 4.68 -3.28 18.37
N ASN A 324 4.73 -4.52 18.85
CA ASN A 324 3.72 -5.55 18.56
C ASN A 324 2.32 -5.29 19.15
N GLN A 325 2.15 -4.22 19.93
CA GLN A 325 0.87 -3.81 20.54
C GLN A 325 0.23 -2.63 19.82
N LEU A 326 1.04 -1.66 19.42
CA LEU A 326 0.59 -0.40 18.85
C LEU A 326 1.61 0.12 17.85
N HIS A 327 1.10 0.47 16.67
CA HIS A 327 1.79 1.37 15.74
C HIS A 327 1.08 2.72 15.81
N ALA A 328 1.81 3.80 16.09
CA ALA A 328 1.24 5.14 16.14
C ALA A 328 2.23 6.17 15.62
N VAL A 329 1.73 7.09 14.82
CA VAL A 329 2.52 8.15 14.17
C VAL A 329 1.77 9.46 14.18
N LYS A 330 2.51 10.56 14.11
CA LYS A 330 1.98 11.91 13.89
C LYS A 330 2.59 12.52 12.63
N ASP A 331 1.77 12.96 11.69
CA ASP A 331 2.23 13.73 10.53
C ASP A 331 2.54 15.17 10.96
N LYS A 332 3.69 15.71 10.57
CA LYS A 332 4.08 17.08 10.98
C LYS A 332 3.39 18.17 10.15
N ILE A 333 2.78 17.83 9.01
CA ILE A 333 2.10 18.82 8.16
C ILE A 333 0.63 18.93 8.55
N THR A 334 -0.13 17.84 8.54
CA THR A 334 -1.54 17.84 8.94
C THR A 334 -1.73 17.94 10.45
N GLN A 335 -0.68 17.63 11.24
CA GLN A 335 -0.74 17.46 12.70
C GLN A 335 -1.65 16.31 13.15
N GLU A 336 -2.12 15.47 12.23
CA GLU A 336 -2.96 14.31 12.53
C GLU A 336 -2.14 13.15 13.07
N GLU A 337 -2.80 12.33 13.89
CA GLU A 337 -2.21 11.14 14.50
C GLU A 337 -2.99 9.90 14.06
N GLY A 338 -2.27 8.85 13.70
CA GLY A 338 -2.83 7.54 13.39
C GLY A 338 -2.45 6.51 14.43
N TYR A 339 -3.36 5.61 14.79
CA TYR A 339 -3.18 4.61 15.84
C TYR A 339 -3.69 3.22 15.42
N ALA A 340 -2.80 2.25 15.22
CA ALA A 340 -3.12 0.84 14.97
C ALA A 340 -2.98 0.02 16.25
N PHE A 341 -4.09 -0.23 16.96
CA PHE A 341 -4.09 -1.09 18.14
C PHE A 341 -4.13 -2.57 17.75
N LEU A 342 -2.95 -3.20 17.66
CA LEU A 342 -2.75 -4.59 17.25
C LEU A 342 -3.11 -5.60 18.33
N MET A 343 -3.18 -5.16 19.58
CA MET A 343 -3.71 -5.89 20.73
C MET A 343 -4.55 -4.95 21.60
N PRO A 344 -5.54 -5.48 22.35
CA PRO A 344 -6.26 -4.68 23.34
C PRO A 344 -5.27 -4.07 24.34
N PRO A 345 -5.32 -2.74 24.59
CA PRO A 345 -4.42 -2.13 25.55
C PRO A 345 -4.77 -2.58 26.97
N LYS A 346 -3.77 -3.01 27.75
CA LYS A 346 -3.96 -3.41 29.17
C LYS A 346 -4.20 -2.19 30.09
N SER A 347 -3.70 -1.02 29.68
CA SER A 347 -4.02 0.30 30.23
C SER A 347 -3.64 1.35 29.19
N ILE A 348 -4.55 2.27 28.87
CA ILE A 348 -4.25 3.41 28.01
C ILE A 348 -3.76 4.54 28.93
N HIS A 349 -2.45 4.67 29.08
CA HIS A 349 -1.85 5.95 29.46
C HIS A 349 -1.40 6.68 28.19
N LEU A 350 -2.30 6.81 27.22
CA LEU A 350 -2.13 7.86 26.22
C LEU A 350 -2.31 9.17 26.98
N LYS A 351 -1.25 9.98 27.06
CA LYS A 351 -1.40 11.41 27.34
C LYS A 351 -2.13 12.02 26.15
N LEU A 352 -3.43 11.78 26.04
CA LEU A 352 -4.31 12.56 25.19
C LEU A 352 -4.34 13.94 25.84
N TYR A 353 -3.49 14.84 25.36
CA TYR A 353 -3.59 16.25 25.68
C TYR A 353 -4.87 16.76 25.03
N TYR A 354 -5.99 16.64 25.74
CA TYR A 354 -7.19 17.38 25.42
C TYR A 354 -6.86 18.87 25.61
N TYR A 355 -6.57 19.57 24.51
CA TYR A 355 -6.74 21.01 24.49
C TYR A 355 -8.24 21.27 24.50
N GLN A 356 -8.80 21.36 25.70
CA GLN A 356 -10.11 21.93 25.90
C GLN A 356 -9.99 23.42 25.55
N VAL A 357 -10.39 23.78 24.34
CA VAL A 357 -10.65 25.18 23.98
C VAL A 357 -11.87 25.59 24.79
N ILE A 358 -11.63 26.11 26.00
CA ILE A 358 -12.67 26.78 26.77
C ILE A 358 -12.94 28.09 26.01
N PRO A 359 -14.15 28.31 25.47
CA PRO A 359 -14.51 29.61 24.94
C PRO A 359 -14.54 30.58 26.13
N HIS A 360 -13.60 31.52 26.15
CA HIS A 360 -13.64 32.63 27.08
C HIS A 360 -14.78 33.55 26.63
N TYR A 361 -16.00 33.28 27.12
CA TYR A 361 -17.07 34.27 27.08
C TYR A 361 -16.69 35.41 28.02
N GLY A 362 -16.10 36.45 27.44
CA GLY A 362 -15.85 37.71 28.11
C GLY A 362 -17.18 38.31 28.55
N ASN A 363 -17.45 38.27 29.85
CA ASN A 363 -18.50 39.05 30.48
C ASN A 363 -18.02 40.52 30.56
N GLY A 364 -18.29 41.28 29.50
CA GLY A 364 -18.19 42.73 29.52
C GLY A 364 -19.24 43.33 30.44
N LYS A 365 -18.88 43.58 31.70
CA LYS A 365 -19.63 44.51 32.56
C LYS A 365 -19.19 45.93 32.24
N ASN A 366 -20.01 46.65 31.49
CA ASN A 366 -20.01 48.10 31.47
C ASN A 366 -20.26 48.62 32.90
N LYS A 367 -19.27 49.32 33.46
CA LYS A 367 -19.48 50.32 34.53
C LYS A 367 -19.40 51.69 33.86
N ASN A 368 -20.55 52.32 33.65
CA ASN A 368 -20.61 53.76 33.41
C ASN A 368 -20.52 54.47 34.76
N ASN A 369 -19.48 55.28 34.93
CA ASN A 369 -19.47 56.41 35.85
C ASN A 369 -19.99 57.63 35.09
N ASN A 370 -21.15 58.13 35.53
CA ASN A 370 -21.57 59.53 35.67
C ASN A 370 -23.09 59.64 35.55
#